data_AF-A0A6J4PWG3-F1
#
_entry.id   AF-A0A6J4PWG3-F1
#
_cell.length_a   1.000
_cell.length_b   1.000
_cell.length_c   1.000
_cell.angle_alpha   90.00
_cell.angle_beta   90.00
_cell.angle_gamma   90.00
#
_symmetry.space_group_name_H-M   'P 1'
#
loop_
_entity.id
_entity.type
_entity.pdbx_description
1 polymer ?
#
loop_
_entity_poly.entity_id
_entity_poly.type
_entity_poly.pdbx_seq_one_letter_code
_entity_poly.pdbx_strand_id
1 'polypeptide(L)'
;MAIEKDILDQLLAGRDPQEVFSRDGLVDELKRALSERILNTELDEHLEDARKEGWTNRRNGSSQKTMLTGTSKVTLDIPWDRAGLFEPALIARYQRRFPEFDDKIVSMYARGMTVREIRGHLEELYGIDVSPDLISAVTDAVLEEVAEWQNRPLDACYPLVFFDALRVKIRDEGFVRNKAVYIALGILPDGTKEILGLWIEQTEGAKFWLRVMNELKAQGIGDILIAVTDGLKGFPDAITAVFPQTVVQTCIVHLIRHSLEVVSWKDRKAVVPALRAIYQAKDAAAGEAALDAFEASPWGQKYPAITQSWRRVWDRVIPFYAFPEGVRRIIYTTNAIEALNSKLRRAVRTRGHFPSDDAAAKLLYLVLNRANDDWKRPPGNGSRRKPTSPSCSANASPPCRRKRLPHRIPDSLVTDQPRGPKEPHSTTLSVEQEAMIVAFRRHTRLPLDDCLYALQPSIPGLIPTALACDSGSLGRATRWFFVPEHGGRRRCRQAERWRSPAPSCPRWSSDVRRRAAEMPTLPGGCWHLRWCWRARAARRRPRAAAWTGRPFETG
;
A
#
# COMPACT_ATOMS: atom_id res chain seq x y z
N MET A 1 -25.94 -11.60 27.53
CA MET A 1 -27.19 -11.90 28.26
C MET A 1 -27.82 -13.10 27.57
N ALA A 2 -28.13 -14.16 28.32
CA ALA A 2 -28.89 -15.30 27.79
C ALA A 2 -30.37 -15.02 28.03
N ILE A 3 -31.22 -15.33 27.07
CA ILE A 3 -32.67 -15.28 27.24
C ILE A 3 -33.03 -16.36 28.28
N GLU A 4 -33.85 -16.01 29.27
CA GLU A 4 -34.32 -16.96 30.28
C GLU A 4 -35.17 -18.04 29.61
N LYS A 5 -34.96 -19.30 30.02
CA LYS A 5 -35.64 -20.45 29.39
C LYS A 5 -37.17 -20.36 29.52
N ASP A 6 -37.65 -19.85 30.64
CA ASP A 6 -39.08 -19.68 30.91
C ASP A 6 -39.73 -18.71 29.92
N ILE A 7 -39.02 -17.65 29.49
CA ILE A 7 -39.51 -16.71 28.47
C ILE A 7 -39.55 -17.40 27.10
N LEU A 8 -38.56 -18.23 26.79
CA LEU A 8 -38.53 -18.98 25.53
C LEU A 8 -39.68 -20.00 25.47
N ASP A 9 -39.94 -20.72 26.57
CA ASP A 9 -41.04 -21.68 26.67
C ASP A 9 -42.40 -20.98 26.55
N GLN A 10 -42.56 -19.77 27.12
CA GLN A 10 -43.76 -18.94 26.92
C GLN A 10 -43.94 -18.49 25.47
N LEU A 11 -42.87 -18.11 24.79
CA LEU A 11 -42.92 -17.68 23.40
C LEU A 11 -43.23 -18.84 22.43
N LEU A 12 -42.88 -20.07 22.79
CA LEU A 12 -43.11 -21.29 22.01
C LEU A 12 -44.44 -21.99 22.37
N ALA A 13 -45.07 -21.65 23.49
CA ALA A 13 -46.29 -22.29 23.97
C ALA A 13 -47.44 -22.17 22.94
N GLY A 14 -47.97 -23.31 22.50
CA GLY A 14 -49.12 -23.38 21.60
C GLY A 14 -48.83 -23.07 20.12
N ARG A 15 -47.56 -22.94 19.72
CA ARG A 15 -47.14 -22.70 18.33
C ARG A 15 -46.47 -23.93 17.73
N ASP A 16 -46.62 -24.14 16.42
CA ASP A 16 -45.93 -25.22 15.71
C ASP A 16 -44.42 -24.88 15.60
N PRO A 17 -43.50 -25.79 15.97
CA PRO A 17 -42.06 -25.62 15.76
C PRO A 17 -41.65 -25.23 14.34
N GLN A 18 -42.39 -25.63 13.30
CA GLN A 18 -42.11 -25.26 11.91
C GLN A 18 -42.49 -23.81 11.59
N GLU A 19 -43.45 -23.22 12.31
CA GLU A 19 -43.90 -21.83 12.15
C GLU A 19 -43.02 -20.81 12.87
N VAL A 20 -42.15 -21.27 13.79
CA VAL A 20 -41.24 -20.38 14.54
C VAL A 20 -40.23 -19.70 13.63
N PHE A 21 -39.74 -20.41 12.61
CA PHE A 21 -38.72 -19.95 11.67
C PHE A 21 -39.24 -19.79 10.23
N SER A 22 -40.54 -19.95 10.01
CA SER A 22 -41.15 -19.69 8.70
C SER A 22 -41.15 -18.19 8.36
N ARG A 23 -41.40 -17.86 7.08
CA ARG A 23 -41.61 -16.47 6.66
C ARG A 23 -42.88 -15.95 7.37
N ASP A 24 -42.78 -14.78 7.98
CA ASP A 24 -43.81 -14.18 8.85
C ASP A 24 -44.05 -14.94 10.17
N GLY A 25 -43.08 -15.74 10.61
CA GLY A 25 -43.12 -16.48 11.87
C GLY A 25 -42.83 -15.64 13.12
N LEU A 26 -42.71 -16.33 14.28
CA LEU A 26 -42.54 -15.72 15.60
C LEU A 26 -41.37 -14.73 15.69
N VAL A 27 -40.25 -15.02 15.01
CA VAL A 27 -39.07 -14.16 15.01
C VAL A 27 -39.36 -12.81 14.35
N ASP A 28 -40.20 -12.78 13.33
CA ASP A 28 -40.55 -11.57 12.60
C ASP A 28 -41.59 -10.74 13.36
N GLU A 29 -42.54 -11.40 14.04
CA GLU A 29 -43.43 -10.76 15.02
C GLU A 29 -42.63 -10.11 16.15
N LEU A 30 -41.63 -10.81 16.69
CA LEU A 30 -40.80 -10.28 17.77
C LEU A 30 -39.97 -9.07 17.31
N LYS A 31 -39.37 -9.14 16.11
CA LYS A 31 -38.67 -7.99 15.51
C LYS A 31 -39.60 -6.80 15.32
N ARG A 32 -40.83 -7.02 14.84
CA ARG A 32 -41.86 -5.99 14.70
C ARG A 32 -42.15 -5.32 16.04
N ALA A 33 -42.55 -6.12 17.03
CA ALA A 33 -42.95 -5.62 18.35
C ALA A 33 -41.82 -4.87 19.07
N LEU A 34 -40.58 -5.36 18.98
CA LEU A 34 -39.41 -4.68 19.54
C LEU A 34 -39.14 -3.34 18.84
N SER A 35 -39.18 -3.33 17.51
CA SER A 35 -38.94 -2.11 16.73
C SER A 35 -39.99 -1.05 17.00
N GLU A 36 -41.27 -1.43 17.01
CA GLU A 36 -42.38 -0.52 17.34
C GLU A 36 -42.27 0.01 18.77
N ARG A 37 -41.88 -0.83 19.73
CA ARG A 37 -41.67 -0.38 21.12
C ARG A 37 -40.56 0.66 21.23
N ILE A 38 -39.42 0.42 20.59
CA ILE A 38 -38.29 1.37 20.59
C ILE A 38 -38.72 2.70 19.93
N LEU A 39 -39.38 2.65 18.78
CA LEU A 39 -39.86 3.85 18.08
C LEU A 39 -40.87 4.66 18.91
N ASN A 40 -41.74 3.97 19.66
CA ASN A 40 -42.66 4.64 20.58
C ASN A 40 -41.91 5.34 21.72
N THR A 41 -40.90 4.69 22.29
CA THR A 41 -40.04 5.31 23.33
C THR A 41 -39.29 6.53 22.78
N GLU A 42 -38.71 6.43 21.58
CA GLU A 42 -38.02 7.55 20.94
C GLU A 42 -38.96 8.75 20.73
N LEU A 43 -40.21 8.50 20.32
CA LEU A 43 -41.19 9.57 20.17
C LEU A 43 -41.59 10.18 21.51
N ASP A 44 -41.73 9.37 22.56
CA ASP A 44 -42.07 9.87 23.89
C ASP A 44 -40.96 10.79 24.44
N GLU A 45 -39.70 10.39 24.28
CA GLU A 45 -38.54 11.23 24.62
C GLU A 45 -38.54 12.54 23.81
N HIS A 46 -38.75 12.46 22.49
CA HIS A 46 -38.83 13.64 21.62
C HIS A 46 -39.95 14.62 22.05
N LEU A 47 -41.11 14.11 22.43
CA LEU A 47 -42.24 14.93 22.90
C LEU A 47 -41.98 15.53 24.28
N GLU A 48 -41.27 14.83 25.17
CA GLU A 48 -40.84 15.38 26.46
C GLU A 48 -39.84 16.51 26.28
N ASP A 49 -38.89 16.38 25.37
CA ASP A 49 -37.91 17.43 25.10
C ASP A 49 -38.56 18.66 24.46
N ALA A 50 -39.48 18.45 23.51
CA ALA A 50 -40.28 19.54 22.95
C ALA A 50 -41.06 20.30 24.04
N ARG A 51 -41.60 19.61 25.06
CA ARG A 51 -42.27 20.26 26.21
C ARG A 51 -41.30 21.06 27.06
N LYS A 52 -40.10 20.55 27.34
CA LYS A 52 -39.07 21.29 28.11
C LYS A 52 -38.63 22.55 27.37
N GLU A 53 -38.59 22.51 26.04
CA GLU A 53 -38.23 23.64 25.19
C GLU A 53 -39.39 24.63 24.94
N GLY A 54 -40.58 24.36 25.49
CA GLY A 54 -41.76 25.23 25.35
C GLY A 54 -42.53 25.07 24.05
N TRP A 55 -42.23 24.05 23.24
CA TRP A 55 -42.93 23.75 22.00
C TRP A 55 -44.18 22.91 22.25
N THR A 56 -45.31 23.34 21.67
CA THR A 56 -46.56 22.57 21.73
C THR A 56 -46.58 21.51 20.64
N ASN A 57 -46.01 20.33 20.91
CA ASN A 57 -46.09 19.18 20.02
C ASN A 57 -46.88 18.02 20.66
N ARG A 58 -47.53 17.20 19.83
CA ARG A 58 -48.32 16.04 20.28
C ARG A 58 -48.26 14.91 19.26
N ARG A 59 -48.41 13.68 19.75
CA ARG A 59 -48.54 12.47 18.93
C ARG A 59 -49.77 12.55 18.01
N ASN A 60 -49.65 12.09 16.76
CA ASN A 60 -50.71 12.13 15.75
C ASN A 60 -50.97 10.77 15.08
N GLY A 61 -50.90 9.68 15.85
CA GLY A 61 -51.12 8.32 15.36
C GLY A 61 -49.85 7.66 14.84
N SER A 62 -50.00 6.75 13.87
CA SER A 62 -48.92 5.98 13.24
C SER A 62 -49.09 5.91 11.71
N SER A 63 -48.00 5.65 11.01
CA SER A 63 -47.96 5.39 9.58
C SER A 63 -47.33 4.03 9.31
N GLN A 64 -47.94 3.25 8.42
CA GLN A 64 -47.41 1.94 8.05
C GLN A 64 -46.18 2.09 7.16
N LYS A 65 -45.10 1.42 7.56
CA LYS A 65 -43.87 1.31 6.76
C LYS A 65 -43.42 -0.13 6.68
N THR A 66 -43.40 -0.66 5.47
CA THR A 66 -42.80 -1.98 5.21
C THR A 66 -41.29 -1.86 5.15
N MET A 67 -40.63 -2.49 6.11
CA MET A 67 -39.18 -2.63 6.21
C MET A 67 -38.73 -3.98 5.65
N LEU A 68 -37.65 -3.96 4.90
CA LEU A 68 -36.96 -5.17 4.47
C LEU A 68 -35.93 -5.53 5.53
N THR A 69 -36.23 -6.54 6.33
CA THR A 69 -35.25 -7.13 7.25
C THR A 69 -34.46 -8.20 6.52
N GLY A 70 -33.26 -8.53 6.98
CA GLY A 70 -32.41 -9.53 6.34
C GLY A 70 -32.99 -10.96 6.30
N THR A 71 -34.23 -11.21 6.73
CA THR A 71 -34.88 -12.53 6.66
C THR A 71 -36.31 -12.47 6.09
N SER A 72 -36.95 -11.30 6.08
CA SER A 72 -38.38 -11.14 5.82
C SER A 72 -38.80 -9.67 5.64
N LYS A 73 -39.97 -9.45 5.02
CA LYS A 73 -40.61 -8.14 4.95
C LYS A 73 -41.44 -7.93 6.22
N VAL A 74 -41.08 -6.94 7.02
CA VAL A 74 -41.80 -6.62 8.26
C VAL A 74 -42.51 -5.28 8.08
N THR A 75 -43.84 -5.28 8.17
CA THR A 75 -44.62 -4.04 8.22
C THR A 75 -44.63 -3.52 9.65
N LEU A 76 -44.12 -2.30 9.84
CA LEU A 76 -44.05 -1.61 11.12
C LEU A 76 -45.04 -0.46 11.15
N ASP A 77 -45.65 -0.23 12.30
CA ASP A 77 -46.39 0.99 12.59
C ASP A 77 -45.45 2.05 13.19
N ILE A 78 -45.07 3.04 12.39
CA ILE A 78 -44.15 4.10 12.81
C ILE A 78 -44.94 5.26 13.40
N PRO A 79 -44.71 5.62 14.67
CA PRO A 79 -45.41 6.72 15.30
C PRO A 79 -44.87 8.07 14.78
N TRP A 80 -45.72 9.08 14.71
CA TRP A 80 -45.35 10.41 14.21
C TRP A 80 -46.01 11.52 15.02
N ASP A 81 -45.37 12.70 14.99
CA ASP A 81 -45.79 13.89 15.69
C ASP A 81 -46.62 14.81 14.78
N ARG A 82 -47.42 15.70 15.38
CA ARG A 82 -48.27 16.62 14.64
C ARG A 82 -47.47 17.69 13.89
N ALA A 83 -46.32 18.10 14.45
CA ALA A 83 -45.47 19.11 13.82
C ALA A 83 -44.62 18.54 12.67
N GLY A 84 -44.52 17.22 12.54
CA GLY A 84 -43.70 16.57 11.53
C GLY A 84 -42.20 16.79 11.74
N LEU A 85 -41.75 16.98 12.98
CA LEU A 85 -40.36 17.26 13.37
C LEU A 85 -39.64 16.03 13.91
N PHE A 86 -40.36 14.94 14.23
CA PHE A 86 -39.77 13.74 14.79
C PHE A 86 -38.92 12.96 13.76
N GLU A 87 -37.62 12.86 13.98
CA GLU A 87 -36.71 12.04 13.17
C GLU A 87 -36.29 10.79 13.96
N PRO A 88 -36.85 9.60 13.66
CA PRO A 88 -36.53 8.40 14.41
C PRO A 88 -35.08 7.96 14.18
N ALA A 89 -34.41 7.55 15.25
CA ALA A 89 -33.00 7.14 15.23
C ALA A 89 -32.85 5.68 14.79
N LEU A 90 -33.75 4.79 15.23
CA LEU A 90 -33.72 3.37 14.84
C LEU A 90 -33.96 3.17 13.33
N ILE A 91 -34.92 3.90 12.76
CA ILE A 91 -35.31 3.80 11.34
C ILE A 91 -35.52 5.21 10.79
N ALA A 92 -34.56 5.70 10.02
CA ALA A 92 -34.62 7.03 9.46
C ALA A 92 -35.85 7.23 8.54
N ARG A 93 -36.26 8.49 8.38
CA ARG A 93 -37.34 8.85 7.44
C ARG A 93 -37.02 8.30 6.04
N TYR A 94 -38.02 7.71 5.40
CA TYR A 94 -37.91 7.04 4.09
C TYR A 94 -36.97 5.80 4.01
N GLN A 95 -36.19 5.49 5.04
CA GLN A 95 -35.33 4.30 5.06
C GLN A 95 -36.16 3.00 5.12
N ARG A 96 -36.20 2.23 4.03
CA ARG A 96 -36.96 0.95 3.98
C ARG A 96 -36.09 -0.29 4.23
N ARG A 97 -34.80 -0.14 4.57
CA ARG A 97 -33.81 -1.24 4.70
C ARG A 97 -32.79 -0.99 5.81
N PHE A 98 -32.19 -2.06 6.33
CA PHE A 98 -31.03 -1.98 7.23
C PHE A 98 -29.71 -1.72 6.45
N PRO A 99 -28.77 -0.91 6.99
CA PRO A 99 -27.54 -0.53 6.28
C PRO A 99 -26.64 -1.70 5.88
N GLU A 100 -26.58 -2.78 6.67
CA GLU A 100 -25.75 -3.97 6.39
C GLU A 100 -26.16 -4.75 5.12
N PHE A 101 -27.33 -4.43 4.56
CA PHE A 101 -27.82 -5.05 3.32
C PHE A 101 -27.03 -4.57 2.10
N ASP A 102 -26.68 -3.29 2.06
CA ASP A 102 -26.02 -2.67 0.91
C ASP A 102 -24.57 -3.15 0.81
N ASP A 103 -23.87 -3.30 1.95
CA ASP A 103 -22.53 -3.89 2.02
C ASP A 103 -22.49 -5.30 1.42
N LYS A 104 -23.55 -6.10 1.64
CA LYS A 104 -23.65 -7.45 1.07
C LYS A 104 -23.81 -7.41 -0.44
N ILE A 105 -24.62 -6.48 -0.97
CA ILE A 105 -24.76 -6.26 -2.42
C ILE A 105 -23.41 -5.88 -3.02
N VAL A 106 -22.72 -4.90 -2.43
CA VAL A 106 -21.38 -4.46 -2.87
C VAL A 106 -20.39 -5.62 -2.81
N SER A 107 -20.41 -6.41 -1.73
CA SER A 107 -19.53 -7.56 -1.54
C SER A 107 -19.78 -8.69 -2.57
N MET A 108 -21.03 -8.91 -2.97
CA MET A 108 -21.39 -9.84 -4.06
C MET A 108 -20.93 -9.31 -5.41
N TYR A 109 -21.18 -8.03 -5.68
CA TYR A 109 -20.73 -7.37 -6.90
C TYR A 109 -19.20 -7.42 -7.02
N ALA A 110 -18.45 -7.14 -5.95
CA ALA A 110 -16.99 -7.22 -5.88
C ALA A 110 -16.44 -8.63 -6.17
N ARG A 111 -17.23 -9.69 -5.95
CA ARG A 111 -16.86 -11.08 -6.30
C ARG A 111 -17.07 -11.38 -7.80
N GLY A 112 -17.57 -10.42 -8.57
CA GLY A 112 -17.82 -10.54 -10.00
C GLY A 112 -19.20 -11.10 -10.35
N MET A 113 -20.14 -11.17 -9.39
CA MET A 113 -21.51 -11.56 -9.67
C MET A 113 -22.21 -10.49 -10.51
N THR A 114 -23.01 -10.92 -11.47
CA THR A 114 -23.88 -10.06 -12.28
C THR A 114 -25.09 -9.60 -11.46
N VAL A 115 -25.72 -8.50 -11.87
CA VAL A 115 -26.94 -7.98 -11.22
C VAL A 115 -28.05 -9.05 -11.14
N ARG A 116 -28.16 -9.90 -12.16
CA ARG A 116 -29.14 -11.00 -12.19
C ARG A 116 -28.83 -12.10 -11.18
N GLU A 117 -27.55 -12.48 -11.05
CA GLU A 117 -27.11 -13.46 -10.05
C GLU A 117 -27.28 -12.93 -8.64
N ILE A 118 -26.97 -11.65 -8.40
CA ILE A 118 -27.19 -11.00 -7.09
C ILE A 118 -28.67 -11.03 -6.73
N ARG A 119 -29.57 -10.68 -7.66
CA ARG A 119 -31.02 -10.75 -7.43
C ARG A 119 -31.45 -12.17 -7.05
N GLY A 120 -31.08 -13.18 -7.83
CA GLY A 120 -31.43 -14.57 -7.54
C GLY A 120 -30.90 -15.03 -6.18
N HIS A 121 -29.65 -14.68 -5.85
CA HIS A 121 -29.05 -15.05 -4.58
C HIS A 121 -29.71 -14.37 -3.37
N LEU A 122 -30.14 -13.11 -3.52
CA LEU A 122 -30.89 -12.38 -2.49
C LEU A 122 -32.29 -12.97 -2.29
N GLU A 123 -32.94 -13.41 -3.36
CA GLU A 123 -34.24 -14.06 -3.30
C GLU A 123 -34.16 -15.44 -2.62
N GLU A 124 -33.14 -16.23 -2.94
CA GLU A 124 -32.90 -17.55 -2.34
C GLU A 124 -32.55 -17.46 -0.85
N LEU A 125 -31.60 -16.60 -0.47
CA LEU A 125 -31.14 -16.52 0.92
C LEU A 125 -32.09 -15.76 1.84
N TYR A 126 -32.71 -14.70 1.34
CA TYR A 126 -33.45 -13.75 2.17
C TYR A 126 -34.94 -13.67 1.82
N GLY A 127 -35.39 -14.30 0.73
CA GLY A 127 -36.78 -14.19 0.27
C GLY A 127 -37.14 -12.79 -0.21
N ILE A 128 -36.14 -11.95 -0.51
CA ILE A 128 -36.34 -10.56 -0.91
C ILE A 128 -36.25 -10.48 -2.42
N ASP A 129 -37.37 -10.17 -3.09
CA ASP A 129 -37.32 -9.74 -4.48
C ASP A 129 -36.78 -8.30 -4.54
N VAL A 130 -35.60 -8.18 -5.15
CA VAL A 130 -34.88 -6.91 -5.30
C VAL A 130 -34.87 -6.51 -6.77
N SER A 131 -35.25 -5.26 -7.05
CA SER A 131 -35.20 -4.76 -8.42
C SER A 131 -33.75 -4.62 -8.91
N PRO A 132 -33.47 -4.91 -10.19
CA PRO A 132 -32.15 -4.67 -10.80
C PRO A 132 -31.69 -3.21 -10.68
N ASP A 133 -32.64 -2.27 -10.73
CA ASP A 133 -32.37 -0.84 -10.59
C ASP A 133 -31.84 -0.50 -9.19
N LEU A 134 -32.34 -1.20 -8.16
CA LEU A 134 -31.80 -1.01 -6.83
C LEU A 134 -30.36 -1.47 -6.74
N ILE A 135 -30.07 -2.68 -7.21
CA ILE A 135 -28.71 -3.23 -7.15
C ILE A 135 -27.76 -2.28 -7.89
N SER A 136 -28.21 -1.73 -9.02
CA SER A 136 -27.46 -0.71 -9.76
C SER A 136 -27.22 0.54 -8.92
N ALA A 137 -28.27 1.13 -8.33
CA ALA A 137 -28.18 2.32 -7.48
C ALA A 137 -27.24 2.13 -6.27
N VAL A 138 -27.33 0.99 -5.58
CA VAL A 138 -26.43 0.66 -4.45
C VAL A 138 -24.98 0.56 -4.94
N THR A 139 -24.75 -0.06 -6.10
CA THR A 139 -23.39 -0.13 -6.66
C THR A 139 -22.91 1.20 -7.24
N ASP A 140 -23.80 2.09 -7.66
CA ASP A 140 -23.46 3.42 -8.20
C ASP A 140 -22.93 4.35 -7.11
N ALA A 141 -23.40 4.19 -5.86
CA ALA A 141 -22.83 4.91 -4.71
C ALA A 141 -21.31 4.69 -4.55
N VAL A 142 -20.79 3.55 -5.02
CA VAL A 142 -19.34 3.25 -5.01
C VAL A 142 -18.55 4.18 -5.95
N LEU A 143 -19.18 4.82 -6.95
CA LEU A 143 -18.47 5.73 -7.87
C LEU A 143 -17.87 6.94 -7.16
N GLU A 144 -18.54 7.45 -6.12
CA GLU A 144 -18.01 8.54 -5.31
C GLU A 144 -16.72 8.10 -4.60
N GLU A 145 -16.72 6.91 -3.99
CA GLU A 145 -15.52 6.32 -3.40
C GLU A 145 -14.41 6.08 -4.44
N VAL A 146 -14.75 5.66 -5.66
CA VAL A 146 -13.78 5.49 -6.74
C VAL A 146 -13.10 6.82 -7.07
N ALA A 147 -13.90 7.90 -7.18
CA ALA A 147 -13.39 9.22 -7.48
C ALA A 147 -12.51 9.76 -6.34
N GLU A 148 -12.91 9.58 -5.09
CA GLU A 148 -12.10 9.94 -3.92
C GLU A 148 -10.79 9.13 -3.88
N TRP A 149 -10.87 7.82 -4.11
CA TRP A 149 -9.72 6.93 -4.14
C TRP A 149 -8.74 7.29 -5.26
N GLN A 150 -9.25 7.69 -6.43
CA GLN A 150 -8.44 8.17 -7.55
C GLN A 150 -7.80 9.53 -7.28
N ASN A 151 -8.38 10.39 -6.44
CA ASN A 151 -7.84 11.73 -6.15
C ASN A 151 -7.13 11.84 -4.80
N ARG A 152 -6.96 10.72 -4.10
CA ARG A 152 -6.35 10.71 -2.77
C ARG A 152 -4.87 11.14 -2.82
N PRO A 153 -4.35 11.74 -1.74
CA PRO A 153 -2.93 12.06 -1.65
C PRO A 153 -2.07 10.78 -1.56
N LEU A 154 -0.98 10.76 -2.31
CA LEU A 154 0.01 9.67 -2.34
C LEU A 154 1.30 10.06 -1.62
N ASP A 155 2.13 9.07 -1.28
CA ASP A 155 3.42 9.31 -0.63
C ASP A 155 4.41 10.02 -1.57
N ALA A 156 5.30 10.82 -1.00
CA ALA A 156 6.21 11.66 -1.77
C ALA A 156 7.25 10.88 -2.60
N CYS A 157 7.54 9.63 -2.26
CA CYS A 157 8.58 8.86 -2.92
C CYS A 157 8.26 7.36 -2.97
N TYR A 158 8.26 6.82 -4.19
CA TYR A 158 8.10 5.38 -4.44
C TYR A 158 9.39 4.79 -5.01
N PRO A 159 10.08 3.89 -4.28
CA PRO A 159 11.26 3.19 -4.79
C PRO A 159 11.04 2.41 -6.08
N LEU A 160 9.87 1.80 -6.24
CA LEU A 160 9.56 0.93 -7.37
C LEU A 160 8.08 1.04 -7.71
N VAL A 161 7.77 1.32 -8.97
CA VAL A 161 6.41 1.33 -9.50
C VAL A 161 6.33 0.42 -10.72
N PHE A 162 5.37 -0.51 -10.71
CA PHE A 162 5.05 -1.34 -11.85
C PHE A 162 3.83 -0.77 -12.59
N PHE A 163 3.95 -0.63 -13.89
CA PHE A 163 2.83 -0.32 -14.78
C PHE A 163 2.52 -1.54 -15.63
N ASP A 164 1.28 -2.01 -15.57
CA ASP A 164 0.80 -3.14 -16.36
C ASP A 164 -0.61 -2.84 -16.90
N ALA A 165 -1.02 -3.60 -17.90
CA ALA A 165 -2.29 -3.43 -18.58
C ALA A 165 -3.05 -4.75 -18.69
N LEU A 166 -4.38 -4.68 -18.61
CA LEU A 166 -5.27 -5.75 -19.04
C LEU A 166 -6.26 -5.25 -20.09
N ARG A 167 -6.63 -6.13 -21.03
CA ARG A 167 -7.66 -5.82 -22.03
C ARG A 167 -9.03 -6.22 -21.49
N VAL A 168 -9.99 -5.29 -21.56
CA VAL A 168 -11.36 -5.49 -21.10
C VAL A 168 -12.34 -5.13 -22.22
N LYS A 169 -13.38 -5.95 -22.38
CA LYS A 169 -14.47 -5.71 -23.33
C LYS A 169 -15.47 -4.75 -22.71
N ILE A 170 -15.56 -3.54 -23.25
CA ILE A 170 -16.47 -2.50 -22.76
C ILE A 170 -17.32 -2.00 -23.93
N ARG A 171 -18.62 -1.82 -23.68
CA ARG A 171 -19.54 -1.23 -24.65
C ARG A 171 -19.33 0.28 -24.67
N ASP A 172 -19.10 0.79 -25.87
CA ASP A 172 -18.82 2.19 -26.15
C ASP A 172 -19.52 2.59 -27.45
N GLU A 173 -20.32 3.65 -27.40
CA GLU A 173 -21.13 4.12 -28.54
C GLU A 173 -21.96 3.00 -29.21
N GLY A 174 -22.50 2.09 -28.39
CA GLY A 174 -23.31 0.97 -28.86
C GLY A 174 -22.53 -0.28 -29.29
N PHE A 175 -21.22 -0.19 -29.52
CA PHE A 175 -20.35 -1.30 -29.94
C PHE A 175 -19.49 -1.83 -28.78
N VAL A 176 -19.21 -3.13 -28.75
CA VAL A 176 -18.27 -3.69 -27.75
C VAL A 176 -16.85 -3.55 -28.26
N ARG A 177 -16.06 -2.70 -27.61
CA ARG A 177 -14.65 -2.45 -27.93
C ARG A 177 -13.73 -3.08 -26.88
N ASN A 178 -12.54 -3.50 -27.31
CA ASN A 178 -11.49 -3.96 -26.39
C ASN A 178 -10.66 -2.74 -25.92
N LYS A 179 -10.96 -2.22 -24.73
CA LYS A 179 -10.20 -1.13 -24.11
C LYS A 179 -9.05 -1.68 -23.25
N ALA A 180 -7.97 -0.93 -23.11
CA ALA A 180 -6.91 -1.23 -22.16
C ALA A 180 -7.24 -0.60 -20.80
N VAL A 181 -7.00 -1.36 -19.75
CA VAL A 181 -7.06 -0.89 -18.37
C VAL A 181 -5.64 -0.94 -17.83
N TYR A 182 -5.09 0.23 -17.53
CA TYR A 182 -3.75 0.39 -16.95
C TYR A 182 -3.83 0.47 -15.45
N ILE A 183 -2.90 -0.20 -14.78
CA ILE A 183 -2.79 -0.24 -13.33
C ILE A 183 -1.37 0.13 -12.95
N ALA A 184 -1.25 1.01 -11.97
CA ALA A 184 0.02 1.35 -11.33
C ALA A 184 0.09 0.71 -9.94
N LEU A 185 1.09 -0.14 -9.72
CA LEU A 185 1.39 -0.76 -8.43
C LEU A 185 2.70 -0.20 -7.88
N GLY A 186 2.62 0.63 -6.84
CA GLY A 186 3.76 1.15 -6.11
C GLY A 186 4.22 0.22 -4.99
N ILE A 187 5.52 0.27 -4.70
CA ILE A 187 6.12 -0.33 -3.52
C ILE A 187 6.74 0.80 -2.71
N LEU A 188 6.37 0.88 -1.44
CA LEU A 188 6.88 1.86 -0.49
C LEU A 188 8.26 1.46 0.07
N PRO A 189 9.00 2.39 0.68
CA PRO A 189 10.31 2.11 1.27
C PRO A 189 10.31 1.01 2.36
N ASP A 190 9.17 0.80 3.02
CA ASP A 190 8.98 -0.25 4.02
C ASP A 190 8.64 -1.63 3.39
N GLY A 191 8.56 -1.71 2.06
CA GLY A 191 8.20 -2.91 1.32
C GLY A 191 6.69 -3.19 1.25
N THR A 192 5.85 -2.30 1.78
CA THR A 192 4.40 -2.39 1.57
C THR A 192 4.05 -2.06 0.13
N LYS A 193 2.98 -2.67 -0.35
CA LYS A 193 2.48 -2.51 -1.71
C LYS A 193 1.27 -1.60 -1.64
N GLU A 194 1.15 -0.71 -2.62
CA GLU A 194 0.04 0.21 -2.73
C GLU A 194 -0.35 0.36 -4.19
N ILE A 195 -1.64 0.35 -4.49
CA ILE A 195 -2.15 0.57 -5.84
C ILE A 195 -2.30 2.07 -6.04
N LEU A 196 -1.53 2.67 -6.93
CA LEU A 196 -1.51 4.13 -7.12
C LEU A 196 -2.71 4.62 -7.92
N GLY A 197 -3.16 3.84 -8.91
CA GLY A 197 -4.28 4.24 -9.75
C GLY A 197 -4.68 3.20 -10.80
N LEU A 198 -5.80 3.51 -11.45
CA LEU A 198 -6.45 2.74 -12.51
C LEU A 198 -6.91 3.71 -13.61
N TRP A 199 -6.56 3.42 -14.87
CA TRP A 199 -6.97 4.24 -16.01
C TRP A 199 -7.51 3.35 -17.13
N ILE A 200 -8.67 3.70 -17.67
CA ILE A 200 -9.30 3.00 -18.81
C ILE A 200 -9.12 3.88 -20.03
N GLU A 201 -8.56 3.32 -21.11
CA GLU A 201 -8.34 4.06 -22.35
C GLU A 201 -8.45 3.14 -23.57
N GLN A 202 -8.96 3.69 -24.68
CA GLN A 202 -9.07 2.94 -25.92
C GLN A 202 -7.74 2.94 -26.71
N THR A 203 -7.11 4.11 -26.82
CA THR A 203 -5.91 4.31 -27.63
C THR A 203 -4.71 4.68 -26.78
N GLU A 204 -3.64 3.92 -26.90
CA GLU A 204 -2.38 4.22 -26.22
C GLU A 204 -1.67 5.36 -26.94
N GLY A 205 -1.37 6.45 -26.24
CA GLY A 205 -0.68 7.60 -26.82
C GLY A 205 0.21 8.31 -25.81
N ALA A 206 1.22 9.03 -26.29
CA ALA A 206 2.13 9.80 -25.43
C ALA A 206 1.38 10.85 -24.57
N LYS A 207 0.33 11.47 -25.14
CA LYS A 207 -0.53 12.43 -24.42
C LYS A 207 -1.26 11.80 -23.23
N PHE A 208 -1.77 10.57 -23.39
CA PHE A 208 -2.41 9.82 -22.33
C PHE A 208 -1.43 9.57 -21.17
N TRP A 209 -0.23 9.10 -21.46
CA TRP A 209 0.77 8.83 -20.43
C TRP A 209 1.28 10.09 -19.74
N LEU A 210 1.43 11.20 -20.47
CA LEU A 210 1.74 12.49 -19.86
C LEU A 210 0.63 12.95 -18.90
N ARG A 211 -0.65 12.75 -19.25
CA ARG A 211 -1.78 13.02 -18.34
C ARG A 211 -1.65 12.17 -17.07
N VAL A 212 -1.49 10.86 -17.20
CA VAL A 212 -1.36 9.93 -16.06
C VAL A 212 -0.20 10.31 -15.14
N MET A 213 0.97 10.63 -15.70
CA MET A 213 2.14 11.02 -14.90
C MET A 213 1.92 12.36 -14.18
N ASN A 214 1.25 13.33 -14.82
CA ASN A 214 0.91 14.61 -14.18
C ASN A 214 -0.14 14.44 -13.08
N GLU A 215 -1.12 13.55 -13.23
CA GLU A 215 -2.08 13.20 -12.17
C GLU A 215 -1.36 12.63 -10.95
N LEU A 216 -0.46 11.65 -11.15
CA LEU A 216 0.36 11.09 -10.08
C LEU A 216 1.20 12.15 -9.36
N LYS A 217 1.75 13.13 -10.10
CA LYS A 217 2.49 14.25 -9.52
C LYS A 217 1.59 15.20 -8.73
N ALA A 218 0.38 15.48 -9.23
CA ALA A 218 -0.61 16.32 -8.56
C ALA A 218 -1.12 15.70 -7.26
N GLN A 219 -1.21 14.37 -7.20
CA GLN A 219 -1.55 13.62 -5.99
C GLN A 219 -0.44 13.64 -4.91
N GLY A 220 0.74 14.19 -5.21
CA GLY A 220 1.80 14.40 -4.25
C GLY A 220 3.06 13.56 -4.44
N ILE A 221 3.13 12.72 -5.50
CA ILE A 221 4.38 12.00 -5.82
C ILE A 221 5.45 13.02 -6.24
N GLY A 222 6.50 13.12 -5.43
CA GLY A 222 7.67 13.93 -5.72
C GLY A 222 8.70 13.20 -6.58
N ASP A 223 8.89 11.90 -6.35
CA ASP A 223 9.93 11.12 -7.01
C ASP A 223 9.56 9.63 -7.16
N ILE A 224 9.91 9.05 -8.31
CA ILE A 224 9.83 7.61 -8.56
C ILE A 224 11.25 7.14 -8.88
N LEU A 225 11.83 6.23 -8.11
CA LEU A 225 13.22 5.81 -8.36
C LEU A 225 13.33 4.87 -9.56
N ILE A 226 12.46 3.85 -9.62
CA ILE A 226 12.39 2.90 -10.72
C ILE A 226 10.96 2.78 -11.21
N ALA A 227 10.75 2.99 -12.50
CA ALA A 227 9.48 2.70 -13.18
C ALA A 227 9.64 1.50 -14.11
N VAL A 228 8.92 0.41 -13.83
CA VAL A 228 8.93 -0.81 -14.63
C VAL A 228 7.76 -0.79 -15.61
N THR A 229 8.06 -0.88 -16.90
CA THR A 229 7.07 -0.72 -17.98
C THR A 229 7.16 -1.84 -19.03
N ASP A 230 6.08 -2.10 -19.75
CA ASP A 230 5.99 -3.11 -20.83
C ASP A 230 6.62 -2.66 -22.17
N GLY A 231 7.46 -1.63 -22.17
CA GLY A 231 8.13 -1.16 -23.39
C GLY A 231 7.22 -0.45 -24.42
N LEU A 232 6.06 0.06 -23.97
CA LEU A 232 5.15 0.85 -24.80
C LEU A 232 5.84 2.09 -25.41
N LYS A 233 5.55 2.37 -26.68
CA LYS A 233 6.14 3.51 -27.39
C LYS A 233 5.69 4.83 -26.77
N GLY A 234 6.63 5.75 -26.56
CA GLY A 234 6.38 7.08 -25.97
C GLY A 234 6.09 7.08 -24.46
N PHE A 235 5.90 5.93 -23.82
CA PHE A 235 5.64 5.87 -22.39
C PHE A 235 6.89 6.22 -21.53
N PRO A 236 8.09 5.69 -21.83
CA PRO A 236 9.32 6.09 -21.14
C PRO A 236 9.61 7.60 -21.24
N ASP A 237 9.28 8.21 -22.38
CA ASP A 237 9.50 9.64 -22.62
C ASP A 237 8.54 10.47 -21.76
N ALA A 238 7.28 10.03 -21.61
CA ALA A 238 6.31 10.65 -20.71
C ALA A 238 6.73 10.59 -19.23
N ILE A 239 7.27 9.44 -18.78
CA ILE A 239 7.82 9.30 -17.42
C ILE A 239 8.98 10.28 -17.22
N THR A 240 9.92 10.31 -18.15
CA THR A 240 11.11 11.17 -18.05
C THR A 240 10.76 12.66 -18.14
N ALA A 241 9.70 13.03 -18.86
CA ALA A 241 9.23 14.41 -18.91
C ALA A 241 8.71 14.92 -17.55
N VAL A 242 7.98 14.08 -16.81
CA VAL A 242 7.38 14.48 -15.52
C VAL A 242 8.33 14.22 -14.34
N PHE A 243 9.05 13.09 -14.39
CA PHE A 243 10.01 12.61 -13.40
C PHE A 243 11.38 12.38 -14.07
N PRO A 244 12.17 13.45 -14.31
CA PRO A 244 13.40 13.41 -15.12
C PRO A 244 14.55 12.59 -14.54
N GLN A 245 14.38 12.10 -13.32
CA GLN A 245 15.40 11.37 -12.59
C GLN A 245 15.02 9.91 -12.36
N THR A 246 13.83 9.50 -12.80
CA THR A 246 13.35 8.13 -12.72
C THR A 246 14.15 7.24 -13.66
N VAL A 247 14.58 6.09 -13.14
CA VAL A 247 15.16 5.05 -13.97
C VAL A 247 14.03 4.25 -14.61
N VAL A 248 13.83 4.43 -15.91
CA VAL A 248 12.85 3.62 -16.65
C VAL A 248 13.47 2.28 -17.02
N GLN A 249 12.82 1.22 -16.56
CA GLN A 249 13.23 -0.17 -16.75
C GLN A 249 12.18 -0.90 -17.59
N THR A 250 12.61 -1.66 -18.59
CA THR A 250 11.73 -2.59 -19.29
C THR A 250 11.46 -3.81 -18.41
N CYS A 251 10.19 -4.21 -18.33
CA CYS A 251 9.77 -5.37 -17.55
C CYS A 251 10.33 -6.66 -18.17
N ILE A 252 11.21 -7.33 -17.42
CA ILE A 252 11.85 -8.58 -17.85
C ILE A 252 10.82 -9.67 -18.11
N VAL A 253 9.76 -9.75 -17.31
CA VAL A 253 8.72 -10.77 -17.49
C VAL A 253 7.95 -10.56 -18.78
N HIS A 254 7.62 -9.32 -19.13
CA HIS A 254 7.01 -9.04 -20.43
C HIS A 254 7.97 -9.32 -21.58
N LEU A 255 9.25 -8.98 -21.44
CA LEU A 255 10.26 -9.28 -22.44
C LEU A 255 10.41 -10.79 -22.66
N ILE A 256 10.37 -11.60 -21.59
CA ILE A 256 10.36 -13.06 -21.67
C ILE A 256 9.08 -13.57 -22.33
N ARG A 257 7.90 -13.05 -21.95
CA ARG A 257 6.63 -13.46 -22.57
C ARG A 257 6.64 -13.19 -24.07
N HIS A 258 7.06 -12.00 -24.49
CA HIS A 258 7.23 -11.65 -25.90
C HIS A 258 8.22 -12.59 -26.60
N SER A 259 9.34 -12.91 -25.95
CA SER A 259 10.31 -13.88 -26.48
C SER A 259 9.71 -15.28 -26.65
N LEU A 260 8.79 -15.70 -25.78
CA LEU A 260 8.15 -17.03 -25.85
C LEU A 260 6.98 -17.10 -26.85
N GLU A 261 6.45 -15.97 -27.31
CA GLU A 261 5.43 -15.91 -28.37
C GLU A 261 5.97 -16.41 -29.70
N VAL A 262 7.23 -16.11 -30.01
CA VAL A 262 7.91 -16.57 -31.24
C VAL A 262 8.44 -18.01 -31.15
N VAL A 263 8.51 -18.57 -29.94
CA VAL A 263 9.07 -19.91 -29.69
C VAL A 263 7.97 -20.97 -29.76
N SER A 264 8.24 -22.06 -30.48
CA SER A 264 7.34 -23.21 -30.56
C SER A 264 7.12 -23.84 -29.18
N TRP A 265 5.92 -24.37 -28.91
CA TRP A 265 5.55 -24.89 -27.59
C TRP A 265 6.52 -25.96 -27.05
N LYS A 266 7.04 -26.83 -27.94
CA LYS A 266 7.98 -27.91 -27.59
C LYS A 266 9.33 -27.38 -27.08
N ASP A 267 9.79 -26.26 -27.63
CA ASP A 267 11.12 -25.71 -27.34
C ASP A 267 11.12 -24.78 -26.11
N ARG A 268 9.95 -24.28 -25.67
CA ARG A 268 9.84 -23.31 -24.57
C ARG A 268 10.56 -23.77 -23.30
N LYS A 269 10.43 -25.05 -22.93
CA LYS A 269 11.06 -25.61 -21.72
C LYS A 269 12.59 -25.53 -21.77
N ALA A 270 13.18 -25.65 -22.96
CA ALA A 270 14.63 -25.59 -23.17
C ALA A 270 15.15 -24.15 -23.34
N VAL A 271 14.37 -23.26 -23.97
CA VAL A 271 14.76 -21.87 -24.21
C VAL A 271 14.70 -21.03 -22.93
N VAL A 272 13.74 -21.28 -22.03
CA VAL A 272 13.58 -20.48 -20.80
C VAL A 272 14.86 -20.42 -19.95
N PRO A 273 15.54 -21.53 -19.58
CA PRO A 273 16.79 -21.49 -18.82
C PRO A 273 17.88 -20.64 -19.49
N ALA A 274 17.99 -20.68 -20.82
CA ALA A 274 18.97 -19.89 -21.55
C ALA A 274 18.66 -18.39 -21.46
N LEU A 275 17.38 -18.00 -21.53
CA LEU A 275 16.96 -16.62 -21.28
C LEU A 275 17.15 -16.18 -19.82
N ARG A 276 17.00 -17.11 -18.86
CA ARG A 276 17.25 -16.83 -17.42
C ARG A 276 18.70 -16.45 -17.15
N ALA A 277 19.63 -17.09 -17.84
CA ALA A 277 21.06 -16.81 -17.67
C ALA A 277 21.40 -15.34 -17.96
N ILE A 278 20.70 -14.71 -18.90
CA ILE A 278 20.89 -13.30 -19.25
C ILE A 278 20.60 -12.43 -18.02
N TYR A 279 19.36 -12.42 -17.52
CA TYR A 279 18.97 -11.50 -16.45
C TYR A 279 19.41 -11.91 -15.03
N GLN A 280 19.84 -13.17 -14.85
CA GLN A 280 20.45 -13.63 -13.60
C GLN A 280 21.96 -13.38 -13.53
N ALA A 281 22.57 -12.84 -14.59
CA ALA A 281 23.97 -12.51 -14.60
C ALA A 281 24.38 -11.53 -13.47
N LYS A 282 25.64 -11.61 -13.06
CA LYS A 282 26.17 -10.84 -11.92
C LYS A 282 26.12 -9.34 -12.17
N ASP A 283 26.46 -8.89 -13.37
CA ASP A 283 26.49 -7.50 -13.79
C ASP A 283 26.11 -7.35 -15.27
N ALA A 284 26.02 -6.11 -15.74
CA ALA A 284 25.58 -5.80 -17.10
C ALA A 284 26.50 -6.38 -18.18
N ALA A 285 27.83 -6.40 -17.95
CA ALA A 285 28.79 -6.96 -18.89
C ALA A 285 28.63 -8.49 -19.01
N ALA A 286 28.44 -9.17 -17.88
CA ALA A 286 28.14 -10.60 -17.88
C ALA A 286 26.76 -10.89 -18.53
N GLY A 287 25.78 -10.00 -18.35
CA GLY A 287 24.47 -10.10 -18.99
C GLY A 287 24.54 -9.96 -20.52
N GLU A 288 25.36 -9.02 -21.01
CA GLU A 288 25.60 -8.81 -22.44
C GLU A 288 26.34 -9.99 -23.06
N ALA A 289 27.39 -10.48 -22.39
CA ALA A 289 28.07 -11.70 -22.81
C ALA A 289 27.13 -12.93 -22.84
N ALA A 290 26.18 -13.02 -21.90
CA ALA A 290 25.17 -14.07 -21.91
C ALA A 290 24.16 -13.90 -23.06
N LEU A 291 23.82 -12.67 -23.45
CA LEU A 291 22.99 -12.39 -24.61
C LEU A 291 23.71 -12.76 -25.92
N ASP A 292 25.00 -12.43 -26.04
CA ASP A 292 25.85 -12.81 -27.17
C ASP A 292 25.98 -14.34 -27.27
N ALA A 293 26.19 -15.02 -26.14
CA ALA A 293 26.24 -16.48 -26.08
C ALA A 293 24.88 -17.10 -26.45
N PHE A 294 23.76 -16.48 -26.06
CA PHE A 294 22.44 -16.91 -26.49
C PHE A 294 22.26 -16.78 -28.01
N GLU A 295 22.69 -15.66 -28.60
CA GLU A 295 22.65 -15.43 -30.05
C GLU A 295 23.47 -16.47 -30.83
N ALA A 296 24.65 -16.82 -30.34
CA ALA A 296 25.49 -17.86 -30.93
C ALA A 296 24.96 -19.29 -30.71
N SER A 297 24.06 -19.48 -29.74
CA SER A 297 23.51 -20.81 -29.43
C SER A 297 22.58 -21.32 -30.54
N PRO A 298 22.33 -22.65 -30.62
CA PRO A 298 21.35 -23.21 -31.56
C PRO A 298 19.96 -22.57 -31.44
N TRP A 299 19.59 -22.12 -30.24
CA TRP A 299 18.31 -21.46 -30.00
C TRP A 299 18.28 -20.02 -30.53
N GLY A 300 19.35 -19.26 -30.39
CA GLY A 300 19.48 -17.92 -30.94
C GLY A 300 19.48 -17.93 -32.47
N GLN A 301 20.15 -18.91 -33.07
CA GLN A 301 20.15 -19.13 -34.52
C GLN A 301 18.78 -19.56 -35.06
N LYS A 302 18.07 -20.41 -34.30
CA LYS A 302 16.70 -20.83 -34.66
C LYS A 302 15.67 -19.71 -34.50
N TYR A 303 15.84 -18.85 -33.49
CA TYR A 303 14.90 -17.79 -33.12
C TYR A 303 15.59 -16.41 -33.04
N PRO A 304 16.14 -15.88 -34.16
CA PRO A 304 16.94 -14.64 -34.15
C PRO A 304 16.14 -13.40 -33.73
N ALA A 305 14.81 -13.43 -33.91
CA ALA A 305 13.91 -12.36 -33.49
C ALA A 305 13.97 -12.09 -31.97
N ILE A 306 14.30 -13.10 -31.15
CA ILE A 306 14.45 -12.94 -29.70
C ILE A 306 15.61 -12.00 -29.41
N THR A 307 16.81 -12.30 -29.88
CA THR A 307 17.99 -11.45 -29.61
C THR A 307 17.79 -10.03 -30.13
N GLN A 308 17.19 -9.87 -31.32
CA GLN A 308 16.88 -8.54 -31.86
C GLN A 308 15.95 -7.74 -30.93
N SER A 309 14.92 -8.39 -30.37
CA SER A 309 14.00 -7.72 -29.44
C SER A 309 14.70 -7.28 -28.15
N TRP A 310 15.62 -8.10 -27.61
CA TRP A 310 16.40 -7.77 -26.42
C TRP A 310 17.40 -6.64 -26.67
N ARG A 311 18.12 -6.67 -27.79
CA ARG A 311 19.09 -5.61 -28.16
C ARG A 311 18.43 -4.25 -28.33
N ARG A 312 17.23 -4.19 -28.93
CA ARG A 312 16.47 -2.93 -29.10
C ARG A 312 16.12 -2.24 -27.79
N VAL A 313 15.96 -2.99 -26.70
CA VAL A 313 15.58 -2.45 -25.38
C VAL A 313 16.70 -2.58 -24.35
N TRP A 314 17.91 -2.96 -24.76
CA TRP A 314 18.99 -3.34 -23.86
C TRP A 314 19.38 -2.20 -22.90
N ASP A 315 19.41 -0.96 -23.37
CA ASP A 315 19.67 0.23 -22.53
C ASP A 315 18.66 0.40 -21.39
N ARG A 316 17.44 -0.10 -21.57
CA ARG A 316 16.37 -0.12 -20.56
C ARG A 316 16.33 -1.42 -19.75
N VAL A 317 17.15 -2.40 -20.12
CA VAL A 317 17.36 -3.65 -19.38
C VAL A 317 18.59 -3.54 -18.46
N ILE A 318 19.65 -2.85 -18.87
CA ILE A 318 20.87 -2.64 -18.07
C ILE A 318 20.61 -2.12 -16.63
N PRO A 319 19.68 -1.18 -16.38
CA PRO A 319 19.63 -0.49 -15.10
C PRO A 319 19.38 -1.40 -13.89
N PHE A 320 18.63 -2.51 -14.03
CA PHE A 320 18.39 -3.39 -12.88
C PHE A 320 19.65 -4.11 -12.38
N TYR A 321 20.70 -4.29 -13.21
CA TYR A 321 21.98 -4.86 -12.76
C TYR A 321 22.72 -3.96 -11.75
N ALA A 322 22.37 -2.68 -11.64
CA ALA A 322 22.93 -1.82 -10.61
C ALA A 322 22.48 -2.23 -9.19
N PHE A 323 21.42 -3.02 -9.05
CA PHE A 323 20.83 -3.39 -7.76
C PHE A 323 21.40 -4.68 -7.19
N PRO A 324 21.37 -4.86 -5.85
CA PRO A 324 21.69 -6.15 -5.25
C PRO A 324 20.65 -7.20 -5.61
N GLU A 325 21.04 -8.47 -5.58
CA GLU A 325 20.22 -9.61 -6.00
C GLU A 325 18.81 -9.62 -5.34
N GLY A 326 18.73 -9.29 -4.05
CA GLY A 326 17.45 -9.21 -3.34
C GLY A 326 16.45 -8.23 -3.96
N VAL A 327 16.93 -7.08 -4.46
CA VAL A 327 16.10 -6.08 -5.15
C VAL A 327 15.82 -6.51 -6.59
N ARG A 328 16.82 -7.06 -7.29
CA ARG A 328 16.63 -7.61 -8.65
C ARG A 328 15.50 -8.63 -8.67
N ARG A 329 15.47 -9.52 -7.68
CA ARG A 329 14.42 -10.53 -7.53
C ARG A 329 13.03 -9.93 -7.42
N ILE A 330 12.86 -8.80 -6.74
CA ILE A 330 11.57 -8.10 -6.66
C ILE A 330 11.18 -7.56 -8.04
N ILE A 331 12.14 -6.97 -8.76
CA ILE A 331 11.93 -6.37 -10.09
C ILE A 331 11.54 -7.43 -11.13
N TYR A 332 12.27 -8.55 -11.23
CA TYR A 332 12.05 -9.53 -12.30
C TYR A 332 11.03 -10.63 -11.97
N THR A 333 10.54 -10.75 -10.73
CA THR A 333 9.54 -11.79 -10.43
C THR A 333 8.13 -11.35 -10.77
N THR A 334 7.82 -10.04 -10.80
CA THR A 334 6.49 -9.44 -11.05
C THR A 334 5.29 -10.13 -10.38
N ASN A 335 5.52 -11.02 -9.41
CA ASN A 335 4.49 -11.86 -8.80
C ASN A 335 3.36 -11.04 -8.19
N ALA A 336 3.69 -9.85 -7.67
CA ALA A 336 2.72 -8.95 -7.07
C ALA A 336 1.69 -8.43 -8.08
N ILE A 337 2.17 -7.92 -9.23
CA ILE A 337 1.28 -7.38 -10.26
C ILE A 337 0.61 -8.50 -11.07
N GLU A 338 1.27 -9.64 -11.27
CA GLU A 338 0.65 -10.82 -11.89
C GLU A 338 -0.48 -11.40 -11.05
N ALA A 339 -0.29 -11.50 -9.73
CA ALA A 339 -1.33 -11.97 -8.81
C ALA A 339 -2.53 -11.02 -8.83
N LEU A 340 -2.29 -9.70 -8.86
CA LEU A 340 -3.32 -8.68 -8.98
C LEU A 340 -4.09 -8.84 -10.30
N ASN A 341 -3.37 -8.91 -11.42
CA ASN A 341 -3.96 -9.09 -12.74
C ASN A 341 -4.73 -10.40 -12.90
N SER A 342 -4.30 -11.48 -12.22
CA SER A 342 -5.04 -12.74 -12.18
C SER A 342 -6.40 -12.58 -11.48
N LYS A 343 -6.45 -11.89 -10.33
CA LYS A 343 -7.70 -11.58 -9.62
C LYS A 343 -8.64 -10.74 -10.50
N LEU A 344 -8.12 -9.70 -11.16
CA LEU A 344 -8.91 -8.84 -12.04
C LEU A 344 -9.44 -9.59 -13.27
N ARG A 345 -8.59 -10.39 -13.93
CA ARG A 345 -9.02 -11.22 -15.07
C ARG A 345 -10.10 -12.22 -14.69
N ARG A 346 -10.05 -12.78 -13.47
CA ARG A 346 -11.10 -13.66 -12.96
C ARG A 346 -12.43 -12.92 -12.82
N ALA A 347 -12.44 -11.75 -12.19
CA ALA A 347 -13.64 -10.94 -12.01
C ALA A 347 -14.24 -10.45 -13.35
N VAL A 348 -13.39 -10.01 -14.28
CA VAL A 348 -13.79 -9.56 -15.62
C VAL A 348 -14.38 -10.72 -16.45
N ARG A 349 -13.79 -11.92 -16.37
CA ARG A 349 -14.23 -13.08 -17.16
C ARG A 349 -15.65 -13.52 -16.83
N THR A 350 -16.04 -13.47 -15.55
CA THR A 350 -17.40 -13.82 -15.10
C THR A 350 -18.46 -12.93 -15.77
N ARG A 351 -18.14 -11.66 -16.01
CA ARG A 351 -19.09 -10.68 -16.55
C ARG A 351 -19.18 -10.66 -18.08
N GLY A 352 -18.13 -11.11 -18.77
CA GLY A 352 -18.05 -11.16 -20.24
C GLY A 352 -17.77 -9.80 -20.91
N HIS A 353 -18.69 -8.83 -20.77
CA HIS A 353 -18.52 -7.46 -21.23
C HIS A 353 -19.17 -6.45 -20.27
N PHE A 354 -18.68 -5.21 -20.27
CA PHE A 354 -19.23 -4.13 -19.45
C PHE A 354 -20.13 -3.20 -20.26
N PRO A 355 -21.20 -2.65 -19.66
CA PRO A 355 -22.09 -1.70 -20.34
C PRO A 355 -21.49 -0.30 -20.50
N SER A 356 -20.55 0.10 -19.64
CA SER A 356 -19.88 1.41 -19.65
C SER A 356 -18.51 1.33 -19.00
N ASP A 357 -17.69 2.36 -19.18
CA ASP A 357 -16.39 2.50 -18.52
C ASP A 357 -16.55 2.58 -16.99
N ASP A 358 -17.56 3.30 -16.49
CA ASP A 358 -17.88 3.40 -15.06
C ASP A 358 -18.20 2.04 -14.43
N ALA A 359 -18.96 1.20 -15.13
CA ALA A 359 -19.29 -0.14 -14.66
C ALA A 359 -18.04 -1.03 -14.53
N ALA A 360 -17.07 -0.85 -15.43
CA ALA A 360 -15.77 -1.52 -15.36
C ALA A 360 -14.93 -0.95 -14.22
N ALA A 361 -14.83 0.37 -14.10
CA ALA A 361 -14.08 1.06 -13.05
C ALA A 361 -14.56 0.64 -11.65
N LYS A 362 -15.88 0.61 -11.40
CA LYS A 362 -16.47 0.13 -10.14
C LYS A 362 -16.00 -1.27 -9.76
N LEU A 363 -16.15 -2.23 -10.67
CA LEU A 363 -15.80 -3.62 -10.36
C LEU A 363 -14.29 -3.76 -10.11
N LEU A 364 -13.49 -3.12 -10.96
CA LEU A 364 -12.04 -3.18 -10.85
C LEU A 364 -11.57 -2.54 -9.54
N TYR A 365 -12.09 -1.37 -9.17
CA TYR A 365 -11.83 -0.72 -7.89
C TYR A 365 -12.18 -1.64 -6.70
N LEU A 366 -13.37 -2.23 -6.68
CA LEU A 366 -13.78 -3.12 -5.59
C LEU A 366 -12.87 -4.35 -5.45
N VAL A 367 -12.45 -4.94 -6.57
CA VAL A 367 -11.50 -6.07 -6.57
C VAL A 367 -10.11 -5.62 -6.10
N LEU A 368 -9.67 -4.44 -6.53
CA LEU A 368 -8.40 -3.83 -6.13
C LEU A 368 -8.37 -3.54 -4.62
N ASN A 369 -9.42 -2.93 -4.08
CA ASN A 369 -9.52 -2.57 -2.67
C ASN A 369 -9.50 -3.83 -1.78
N ARG A 370 -10.28 -4.84 -2.15
CA ARG A 370 -10.24 -6.15 -1.48
C ARG A 370 -8.87 -6.82 -1.56
N ALA A 371 -8.19 -6.71 -2.70
CA ALA A 371 -6.85 -7.28 -2.85
C ALA A 371 -5.81 -6.56 -1.99
N ASN A 372 -6.01 -5.27 -1.74
CA ASN A 372 -5.19 -4.47 -0.83
C ASN A 372 -5.39 -4.91 0.63
N ASP A 373 -6.62 -5.21 1.05
CA ASP A 373 -6.92 -5.72 2.39
C ASP A 373 -6.26 -7.08 2.68
N ASP A 374 -6.14 -7.93 1.65
CA ASP A 374 -5.46 -9.23 1.77
C ASP A 374 -3.93 -9.11 1.95
N TRP A 375 -3.33 -7.95 1.64
CA TRP A 375 -1.89 -7.80 1.69
C TRP A 375 -1.38 -7.73 3.13
N LYS A 376 -0.88 -8.87 3.61
CA LYS A 376 -0.11 -8.94 4.85
C LYS A 376 1.11 -8.03 4.72
N ARG A 377 1.22 -7.06 5.63
CA ARG A 377 2.43 -6.24 5.76
C ARG A 377 3.63 -7.17 5.94
N PRO A 378 4.76 -6.91 5.27
CA PRO A 378 6.00 -7.62 5.61
C PRO A 378 6.24 -7.44 7.12
N PRO A 379 6.76 -8.45 7.83
CA PRO A 379 7.15 -8.29 9.22
C PRO A 379 8.25 -7.23 9.28
N GLY A 380 7.86 -5.98 9.50
CA GLY A 380 8.79 -4.89 9.72
C GLY A 380 9.54 -5.14 11.01
N ASN A 381 10.86 -4.96 10.98
CA ASN A 381 11.61 -4.74 12.21
C ASN A 381 10.90 -3.63 12.99
N GLY A 382 10.43 -3.98 14.19
CA GLY A 382 9.40 -3.22 14.88
C GLY A 382 9.81 -1.78 15.14
N SER A 383 9.17 -0.83 14.45
CA SER A 383 8.71 0.42 15.06
C SER A 383 7.76 1.14 14.10
N ARG A 384 6.73 1.78 14.66
CA ARG A 384 5.66 2.59 14.02
C ARG A 384 4.46 1.81 13.47
N ARG A 385 3.59 1.42 14.39
CA ARG A 385 2.14 1.48 14.16
C ARG A 385 1.77 2.95 13.90
N LYS A 386 1.12 3.29 12.77
CA LYS A 386 0.32 4.54 12.68
C LYS A 386 -0.75 4.48 13.78
N PRO A 387 -1.11 5.60 14.43
CA PRO A 387 -2.20 5.59 15.39
C PRO A 387 -3.50 5.35 14.63
N THR A 388 -4.03 4.13 14.72
CA THR A 388 -5.46 3.91 14.55
C THR A 388 -6.13 4.59 15.74
N SER A 389 -6.99 5.57 15.49
CA SER A 389 -7.88 6.14 16.49
C SER A 389 -8.62 5.01 17.21
N PRO A 390 -8.50 4.86 18.54
CA PRO A 390 -9.29 3.90 19.26
C PRO A 390 -10.67 4.52 19.52
N SER A 391 -11.70 3.95 18.90
CA SER A 391 -13.04 4.05 19.44
C SER A 391 -13.02 3.36 20.82
N CYS A 392 -13.32 4.15 21.85
CA CYS A 392 -13.49 3.64 23.20
C CYS A 392 -14.77 2.82 23.26
N SER A 393 -14.68 1.51 23.48
CA SER A 393 -15.71 0.79 24.21
C SER A 393 -15.08 0.18 25.46
N ALA A 394 -15.58 0.64 26.60
CA ALA A 394 -15.26 0.12 27.90
C ALA A 394 -15.92 -1.25 28.05
N ASN A 395 -15.15 -2.26 28.47
CA ASN A 395 -15.63 -3.27 29.41
C ASN A 395 -14.42 -4.01 30.01
N ALA A 396 -14.31 -3.89 31.33
CA ALA A 396 -13.24 -4.43 32.15
C ALA A 396 -13.61 -5.82 32.70
N SER A 397 -12.61 -6.71 32.79
CA SER A 397 -12.53 -7.83 33.75
C SER A 397 -11.10 -8.44 33.77
N PRO A 398 -10.66 -9.09 34.87
CA PRO A 398 -9.34 -8.88 35.50
C PRO A 398 -8.23 -9.91 35.16
N PRO A 399 -6.95 -9.67 35.56
CA PRO A 399 -5.82 -10.44 35.04
C PRO A 399 -5.54 -11.74 35.82
N CYS A 400 -5.51 -12.86 35.10
CA CYS A 400 -5.02 -14.15 35.62
C CYS A 400 -3.49 -14.25 35.62
N ARG A 401 -2.96 -14.71 36.75
CA ARG A 401 -1.54 -14.91 37.11
C ARG A 401 -0.77 -15.78 36.11
N ARG A 402 0.41 -15.31 35.67
CA ARG A 402 1.42 -16.16 35.01
C ARG A 402 2.18 -16.99 36.06
N LYS A 403 2.07 -18.33 35.99
CA LYS A 403 2.94 -19.28 36.68
C LYS A 403 4.31 -19.29 35.98
N ARG A 404 5.39 -19.12 36.76
CA ARG A 404 6.77 -19.44 36.35
C ARG A 404 6.97 -20.95 36.46
N LEU A 405 7.63 -21.54 35.47
CA LEU A 405 8.29 -22.84 35.60
C LEU A 405 9.78 -22.66 35.24
N PRO A 406 10.72 -23.24 36.01
CA PRO A 406 12.15 -23.11 35.76
C PRO A 406 12.69 -24.35 35.03
N HIS A 407 13.48 -24.19 33.98
CA HIS A 407 14.51 -25.19 33.65
C HIS A 407 15.77 -24.50 33.14
N ARG A 408 16.85 -24.78 33.88
CA ARG A 408 18.25 -24.40 33.71
C ARG A 408 18.87 -25.41 32.74
N ILE A 409 19.64 -24.97 31.75
CA ILE A 409 20.52 -25.82 30.94
C ILE A 409 21.97 -25.38 31.24
N PRO A 410 22.95 -26.29 31.38
CA PRO A 410 24.27 -25.99 31.93
C PRO A 410 25.21 -25.31 30.92
N ASP A 411 26.01 -24.38 31.42
CA ASP A 411 27.16 -23.79 30.73
C ASP A 411 28.29 -24.82 30.61
N SER A 412 28.47 -25.47 29.46
CA SER A 412 29.79 -25.89 28.98
C SER A 412 29.73 -26.29 27.51
N LEU A 413 30.76 -25.90 26.74
CA LEU A 413 30.99 -26.09 25.30
C LEU A 413 30.54 -24.96 24.35
N VAL A 414 30.94 -23.72 24.64
CA VAL A 414 31.30 -22.77 23.57
C VAL A 414 32.52 -21.97 24.04
N THR A 415 33.70 -22.31 23.52
CA THR A 415 34.88 -21.44 23.63
C THR A 415 34.73 -20.35 22.58
N ASP A 416 34.47 -19.12 23.01
CA ASP A 416 34.46 -17.96 22.11
C ASP A 416 35.85 -17.78 21.49
N GLN A 417 35.94 -17.81 20.16
CA GLN A 417 37.14 -17.33 19.49
C GLN A 417 37.18 -15.80 19.55
N PRO A 418 38.34 -15.20 19.90
CA PRO A 418 38.49 -13.76 19.93
C PRO A 418 38.30 -13.18 18.52
N ARG A 419 37.17 -12.51 18.30
CA ARG A 419 36.93 -11.69 17.11
C ARG A 419 37.40 -10.27 17.39
N GLY A 420 38.68 -10.02 17.14
CA GLY A 420 39.26 -8.69 17.09
C GLY A 420 40.43 -8.66 16.09
N PRO A 421 40.62 -7.57 15.33
CA PRO A 421 41.79 -7.42 14.46
C PRO A 421 43.09 -7.51 15.29
N LYS A 422 44.10 -8.18 14.73
CA LYS A 422 45.37 -8.49 15.43
C LYS A 422 46.29 -7.28 15.61
N GLU A 423 46.00 -6.15 14.97
CA GLU A 423 46.75 -4.92 15.08
C GLU A 423 45.84 -3.76 15.54
N PRO A 424 46.23 -3.02 16.59
CA PRO A 424 45.48 -1.83 17.00
C PRO A 424 45.75 -0.66 16.04
N HIS A 425 44.71 -0.19 15.35
CA HIS A 425 44.75 1.07 14.61
C HIS A 425 44.10 2.18 15.46
N SER A 426 44.85 3.23 15.77
CA SER A 426 44.29 4.49 16.32
C SER A 426 43.36 5.11 15.27
N THR A 427 42.09 5.31 15.61
CA THR A 427 41.07 5.91 14.73
C THR A 427 40.72 7.30 15.25
N THR A 428 41.68 8.21 15.31
CA THR A 428 41.38 9.63 15.47
C THR A 428 40.71 10.14 14.20
N LEU A 429 39.41 10.46 14.28
CA LEU A 429 38.64 11.04 13.18
C LEU A 429 39.16 12.44 12.84
N SER A 430 39.14 12.81 11.55
CA SER A 430 39.48 14.17 11.14
C SER A 430 38.35 15.15 11.47
N VAL A 431 38.70 16.44 11.56
CA VAL A 431 37.72 17.54 11.77
C VAL A 431 36.63 17.55 10.68
N GLU A 432 36.95 17.17 9.44
CA GLU A 432 35.93 17.04 8.38
C GLU A 432 35.00 15.85 8.62
N GLN A 433 35.54 14.70 9.06
CA GLN A 433 34.77 13.49 9.32
C GLN A 433 33.80 13.68 10.49
N GLU A 434 34.24 14.37 11.54
CA GLU A 434 33.38 14.76 12.67
C GLU A 434 32.27 15.73 12.23
N ALA A 435 32.61 16.75 11.44
CA ALA A 435 31.62 17.69 10.90
C ALA A 435 30.56 16.98 10.04
N MET A 436 30.97 15.96 9.27
CA MET A 436 30.08 15.15 8.44
C MET A 436 29.09 14.33 9.29
N ILE A 437 29.56 13.71 10.37
CA ILE A 437 28.70 12.96 11.31
C ILE A 437 27.70 13.90 12.01
N VAL A 438 28.16 15.08 12.45
CA VAL A 438 27.32 16.09 13.10
C VAL A 438 26.26 16.64 12.15
N ALA A 439 26.64 16.98 10.91
CA ALA A 439 25.72 17.43 9.87
C ALA A 439 24.70 16.35 9.52
N PHE A 440 25.14 15.10 9.38
CA PHE A 440 24.28 13.97 9.07
C PHE A 440 23.22 13.71 10.16
N ARG A 441 23.62 13.75 11.43
CA ARG A 441 22.69 13.57 12.57
C ARG A 441 21.76 14.75 12.78
N ARG A 442 22.16 15.97 12.38
CA ARG A 442 21.29 17.15 12.38
C ARG A 442 20.11 17.00 11.42
N HIS A 443 20.28 16.25 10.33
CA HIS A 443 19.30 16.13 9.24
C HIS A 443 18.57 14.77 9.20
N THR A 444 18.98 13.80 10.03
CA THR A 444 18.37 12.46 10.10
C THR A 444 17.88 12.16 11.52
N ARG A 445 16.77 11.42 11.64
CA ARG A 445 16.26 10.92 12.93
C ARG A 445 16.60 9.45 13.16
N LEU A 446 17.65 8.96 12.50
CA LEU A 446 18.06 7.57 12.57
C LEU A 446 18.70 7.26 13.95
N PRO A 447 18.55 6.02 14.46
CA PRO A 447 19.39 5.49 15.53
C PRO A 447 20.88 5.64 15.19
N LEU A 448 21.74 5.70 16.21
CA LEU A 448 23.17 5.92 16.03
C LEU A 448 23.81 4.85 15.13
N ASP A 449 23.50 3.59 15.36
CA ASP A 449 24.09 2.48 14.61
C ASP A 449 23.72 2.55 13.12
N ASP A 450 22.49 2.96 12.81
CA ASP A 450 22.03 3.19 11.44
C ASP A 450 22.73 4.40 10.80
N CYS A 451 23.01 5.45 11.59
CA CYS A 451 23.81 6.59 11.11
C CYS A 451 25.25 6.17 10.79
N LEU A 452 25.88 5.38 11.66
CA LEU A 452 27.26 4.93 11.49
C LEU A 452 27.37 3.99 10.28
N TYR A 453 26.40 3.10 10.09
CA TYR A 453 26.31 2.23 8.92
C TYR A 453 26.14 3.04 7.62
N ALA A 454 25.30 4.07 7.63
CA ALA A 454 25.07 4.93 6.46
C ALA A 454 26.30 5.76 6.05
N LEU A 455 27.15 6.13 7.02
CA LEU A 455 28.36 6.93 6.81
C LEU A 455 29.62 6.08 6.53
N GLN A 456 29.58 4.78 6.82
CA GLN A 456 30.69 3.84 6.58
C GLN A 456 31.25 3.82 5.14
N PRO A 457 30.44 4.04 4.08
CA PRO A 457 30.96 4.16 2.71
C PRO A 457 31.81 5.42 2.45
N SER A 458 31.63 6.45 3.29
CA SER A 458 32.32 7.74 3.20
C SER A 458 33.47 7.85 4.19
N ILE A 459 33.35 7.18 5.34
CA ILE A 459 34.38 7.08 6.38
C ILE A 459 34.66 5.58 6.60
N PRO A 460 35.57 4.99 5.80
CA PRO A 460 35.94 3.59 5.97
C PRO A 460 36.58 3.39 7.36
N GLY A 461 36.09 2.40 8.12
CA GLY A 461 36.57 2.13 9.48
C GLY A 461 35.76 2.79 10.61
N LEU A 462 34.67 3.50 10.28
CA LEU A 462 33.76 4.04 11.29
C LEU A 462 33.03 2.90 12.03
N ILE A 463 33.37 2.71 13.30
CA ILE A 463 32.77 1.73 14.22
C ILE A 463 32.37 2.43 15.53
N PRO A 464 31.40 1.89 16.31
CA PRO A 464 30.93 2.53 17.55
C PRO A 464 32.06 2.86 18.55
N THR A 465 33.11 2.04 18.59
CA THR A 465 34.30 2.22 19.43
C THR A 465 35.29 3.26 18.91
N ALA A 466 35.24 3.64 17.62
CA ALA A 466 36.07 4.72 17.07
C ALA A 466 35.69 6.10 17.65
N LEU A 467 34.49 6.21 18.21
CA LEU A 467 34.04 7.40 18.96
C LEU A 467 34.53 7.41 20.42
N ALA A 468 35.25 6.37 20.88
CA ALA A 468 35.52 6.14 22.29
C ALA A 468 37.00 6.28 22.72
N CYS A 469 37.95 6.52 21.82
CA CYS A 469 39.37 6.64 22.18
C CYS A 469 39.95 7.99 21.75
N ASP A 470 40.06 8.93 22.70
CA ASP A 470 41.39 9.43 23.07
C ASP A 470 41.38 10.08 24.47
N SER A 471 42.35 9.67 25.28
CA SER A 471 42.60 10.14 26.64
C SER A 471 43.62 11.28 26.59
N GLY A 472 43.13 12.49 26.34
CA GLY A 472 43.98 13.69 26.37
C GLY A 472 43.22 14.93 25.92
N SER A 473 42.73 15.71 26.88
CA SER A 473 42.08 17.04 26.71
C SER A 473 40.68 17.14 26.05
N LEU A 474 40.08 16.07 25.51
CA LEU A 474 38.73 16.12 24.91
C LEU A 474 37.69 15.17 25.55
N GLY A 475 37.91 14.78 26.82
CA GLY A 475 37.09 13.83 27.57
C GLY A 475 35.67 14.27 28.00
N ARG A 476 34.94 15.07 27.22
CA ARG A 476 33.56 15.49 27.57
C ARG A 476 32.46 15.14 26.56
N ALA A 477 32.77 14.66 25.36
CA ALA A 477 31.77 14.30 24.34
C ALA A 477 31.19 12.88 24.51
N THR A 478 31.97 11.94 25.04
CA THR A 478 31.62 10.50 25.10
C THR A 478 30.56 10.14 26.15
N ARG A 479 30.35 10.97 27.18
CA ARG A 479 29.33 10.72 28.22
C ARG A 479 27.88 10.96 27.79
N TRP A 480 27.65 11.38 26.53
CA TRP A 480 26.35 11.86 26.04
C TRP A 480 25.72 10.96 24.96
N PHE A 481 26.44 9.92 24.55
CA PHE A 481 25.96 8.92 23.58
C PHE A 481 25.32 7.69 24.25
N PHE A 482 25.53 7.50 25.55
CA PHE A 482 24.99 6.38 26.32
C PHE A 482 23.98 6.87 27.38
N VAL A 483 22.71 6.50 27.21
CA VAL A 483 21.73 6.46 28.32
C VAL A 483 21.27 5.00 28.43
N PRO A 484 21.40 4.32 29.58
CA PRO A 484 20.91 2.96 29.74
C PRO A 484 19.38 2.96 29.80
N GLU A 485 18.74 2.10 29.01
CA GLU A 485 17.32 1.76 29.16
C GLU A 485 17.10 0.96 30.44
N HIS A 486 16.88 1.63 31.56
CA HIS A 486 16.21 1.03 32.71
C HIS A 486 14.93 1.80 33.06
N GLY A 487 13.86 1.03 33.19
CA GLY A 487 12.47 1.49 33.16
C GLY A 487 12.08 2.47 34.24
N GLY A 488 11.04 3.26 33.93
CA GLY A 488 10.40 4.15 34.88
C GLY A 488 9.74 5.33 34.20
N ARG A 489 8.45 5.54 34.48
CA ARG A 489 7.64 6.65 33.97
C ARG A 489 8.28 8.01 34.28
N ARG A 490 8.97 8.64 33.32
CA ARG A 490 9.12 10.10 33.22
C ARG A 490 9.22 10.49 31.73
N ARG A 491 8.08 10.75 31.11
CA ARG A 491 8.04 11.45 29.82
C ARG A 491 8.38 12.93 30.01
N CYS A 492 9.07 13.45 29.00
CA CYS A 492 8.99 14.82 28.49
C CYS A 492 9.31 15.96 29.46
N ARG A 493 10.59 16.36 29.52
CA ARG A 493 11.00 17.79 29.53
C ARG A 493 12.35 18.07 28.86
N GLN A 494 13.18 17.07 28.56
CA GLN A 494 14.52 17.29 27.97
C GLN A 494 14.59 17.15 26.43
N ALA A 495 13.61 16.52 25.77
CA ALA A 495 13.62 16.35 24.31
C ALA A 495 13.33 17.66 23.53
N GLU A 496 12.78 18.69 24.18
CA GLU A 496 12.44 19.97 23.55
C GLU A 496 13.59 20.98 23.55
N ARG A 497 14.62 20.83 24.38
CA ARG A 497 15.81 21.70 24.36
C ARG A 497 16.73 21.50 23.15
N TRP A 498 16.47 20.50 22.32
CA TRP A 498 17.29 20.15 21.15
C TRP A 498 16.79 20.75 19.82
N ARG A 499 15.75 21.60 19.86
CA ARG A 499 15.08 22.14 18.65
C ARG A 499 15.25 23.65 18.41
N SER A 500 16.02 24.36 19.26
CA SER A 500 16.24 25.80 19.07
C SER A 500 17.71 26.13 18.75
N PRO A 501 17.97 27.08 17.84
CA PRO A 501 19.32 27.47 17.44
C PRO A 501 19.91 28.39 18.53
N ALA A 502 20.63 27.81 19.49
CA ALA A 502 21.43 28.61 20.41
C ALA A 502 22.91 28.59 19.96
N PRO A 503 23.55 29.75 19.70
CA PRO A 503 24.97 29.84 19.35
C PRO A 503 25.94 29.38 20.46
N SER A 504 25.44 28.88 21.59
CA SER A 504 26.18 28.79 22.86
C SER A 504 26.40 27.37 23.40
N CYS A 505 26.27 26.30 22.60
CA CYS A 505 26.57 24.95 23.10
C CYS A 505 28.10 24.73 23.17
N PRO A 506 28.77 24.68 24.34
CA PRO A 506 30.23 24.94 24.47
C PRO A 506 31.15 23.75 24.11
N ARG A 507 30.64 22.72 23.43
CA ARG A 507 31.22 21.35 23.49
C ARG A 507 31.85 20.82 22.20
N TRP A 508 31.91 21.63 21.16
CA TRP A 508 32.57 21.30 19.89
C TRP A 508 33.58 22.40 19.58
N SER A 509 34.69 22.09 18.88
CA SER A 509 35.59 23.14 18.42
C SER A 509 34.82 24.14 17.53
N SER A 510 35.24 25.41 17.52
CA SER A 510 34.67 26.44 16.63
C SER A 510 34.68 25.98 15.17
N ASP A 511 35.66 25.17 14.78
CA ASP A 511 35.90 24.80 13.39
C ASP A 511 34.99 23.67 12.91
N VAL A 512 34.70 22.67 13.76
CA VAL A 512 33.69 21.63 13.45
C VAL A 512 32.30 22.25 13.27
N ARG A 513 31.94 23.21 14.13
CA ARG A 513 30.64 23.90 14.06
C ARG A 513 30.50 24.76 12.81
N ARG A 514 31.55 25.51 12.46
CA ARG A 514 31.58 26.34 11.26
C ARG A 514 31.43 25.48 10.00
N ARG A 515 32.24 24.43 9.88
CA ARG A 515 32.22 23.52 8.72
C ARG A 515 30.90 22.75 8.59
N ALA A 516 30.31 22.29 9.70
CA ALA A 516 29.01 21.62 9.67
C ALA A 516 27.83 22.57 9.32
N ALA A 517 27.99 23.88 9.55
CA ALA A 517 27.01 24.90 9.16
C ALA A 517 27.16 25.34 7.69
N GLU A 518 28.38 25.30 7.15
CA GLU A 518 28.69 25.59 5.74
C GLU A 518 28.35 24.43 4.79
N MET A 519 28.10 23.23 5.32
CA MET A 519 27.63 22.10 4.52
C MET A 519 26.21 22.37 3.98
N PRO A 520 25.97 22.19 2.67
CA PRO A 520 24.73 22.59 2.03
C PRO A 520 23.51 21.92 2.69
N THR A 521 22.56 22.75 3.14
CA THR A 521 21.25 22.32 3.61
C THR A 521 20.34 22.18 2.39
N LEU A 522 19.81 20.98 2.13
CA LEU A 522 18.84 20.75 1.06
C LEU A 522 17.62 20.00 1.60
N PRO A 523 16.40 20.41 1.22
CA PRO A 523 15.18 19.81 1.75
C PRO A 523 14.97 18.40 1.20
N GLY A 524 14.60 17.47 2.08
CA GLY A 524 14.03 16.17 1.71
C GLY A 524 15.00 14.99 1.80
N GLY A 525 14.60 13.98 2.58
CA GLY A 525 15.32 12.71 2.76
C GLY A 525 15.53 11.87 1.49
N CYS A 526 15.04 12.30 0.32
CA CYS A 526 15.25 11.64 -0.97
C CYS A 526 16.70 11.73 -1.47
N TRP A 527 17.46 12.76 -1.10
CA TRP A 527 18.86 12.89 -1.53
C TRP A 527 19.76 11.80 -0.94
N HIS A 528 19.46 11.32 0.27
CA HIS A 528 20.32 10.33 0.92
C HIS A 528 20.22 8.95 0.24
N LEU A 529 19.02 8.53 -0.15
CA LEU A 529 18.83 7.34 -1.00
C LEU A 529 19.54 7.53 -2.35
N ARG A 530 19.37 8.70 -3.00
CA ARG A 530 20.05 9.02 -4.26
C ARG A 530 21.57 9.06 -4.17
N TRP A 531 22.15 9.52 -3.07
CA TRP A 531 23.60 9.59 -2.90
C TRP A 531 24.20 8.20 -2.67
N CYS A 532 23.59 7.37 -1.80
CA CYS A 532 23.94 5.95 -1.66
C CYS A 532 23.78 5.18 -2.99
N TRP A 533 22.81 5.56 -3.82
CA TRP A 533 22.55 4.96 -5.13
C TRP A 533 23.54 5.42 -6.22
N ARG A 534 23.77 6.73 -6.39
CA ARG A 534 24.67 7.30 -7.40
C ARG A 534 26.14 7.01 -7.09
N ALA A 535 26.55 7.00 -5.81
CA ALA A 535 27.92 6.68 -5.43
C ALA A 535 28.31 5.22 -5.76
N ARG A 536 27.34 4.29 -5.82
CA ARG A 536 27.56 2.92 -6.31
C ARG A 536 27.61 2.81 -7.83
N ALA A 537 26.75 3.56 -8.55
CA ALA A 537 26.74 3.56 -10.01
C ALA A 537 27.97 4.25 -10.64
N ALA A 538 28.48 5.32 -10.03
CA ALA A 538 29.63 6.06 -10.53
C ALA A 538 30.98 5.32 -10.37
N ARG A 539 31.09 4.36 -9.45
CA ARG A 539 32.32 3.58 -9.21
C ARG A 539 32.56 2.44 -10.21
N ARG A 540 31.68 2.24 -11.20
CA ARG A 540 31.79 1.14 -12.19
C ARG A 540 31.54 1.56 -13.64
N ARG A 541 31.92 2.77 -14.02
CA ARG A 541 32.22 3.06 -15.43
C ARG A 541 33.68 2.67 -15.71
N PRO A 542 33.99 1.90 -16.77
CA PRO A 542 35.36 1.80 -17.25
C PRO A 542 35.82 3.19 -17.70
N ARG A 543 36.99 3.63 -17.25
CA ARG A 543 37.70 4.74 -17.88
C ARG A 543 38.07 4.28 -19.30
N ALA A 544 37.33 4.73 -20.30
CA ALA A 544 37.76 4.64 -21.69
C ALA A 544 38.36 5.99 -22.11
N ALA A 545 39.60 5.90 -22.58
CA ALA A 545 40.34 6.82 -23.44
C ALA A 545 40.64 8.25 -22.94
N ALA A 546 41.92 8.45 -22.63
CA ALA A 546 42.61 9.72 -22.68
C ALA A 546 42.53 10.32 -24.10
N TRP A 547 42.18 11.59 -24.21
CA TRP A 547 42.62 12.46 -25.29
C TRP A 547 43.10 13.78 -24.68
N THR A 548 44.40 13.99 -24.81
CA THR A 548 45.13 15.24 -24.60
C THR A 548 44.79 16.23 -25.70
N GLY A 549 44.56 17.51 -25.38
CA GLY A 549 44.66 18.57 -26.40
C GLY A 549 43.86 19.86 -26.17
N ARG A 550 44.42 20.75 -25.32
CA ARG A 550 44.37 22.23 -25.33
C ARG A 550 43.04 23.03 -25.40
N PRO A 551 43.01 24.23 -24.79
CA PRO A 551 41.86 25.13 -24.78
C PRO A 551 41.85 26.04 -26.01
N PHE A 552 40.68 26.43 -26.49
CA PHE A 552 40.54 27.65 -27.29
C PHE A 552 39.22 28.36 -27.01
N GLU A 553 39.34 29.67 -26.98
CA GLU A 553 38.39 30.70 -26.59
C GLU A 553 37.27 30.92 -27.63
N THR A 554 36.22 31.59 -27.17
CA THR A 554 35.31 32.52 -27.86
C THR A 554 35.09 32.40 -29.38
N GLY A 555 33.80 32.26 -29.73
CA GLY A 555 33.20 32.52 -31.04
C GLY A 555 31.70 32.31 -30.95
#